data_AF-A0A7D5ZEB9-F1
#
_entry.id   AF-A0A7D5ZEB9-F1
#
_cell.length_a   1.000
_cell.length_b   1.000
_cell.length_c   1.000
_cell.angle_alpha   90.00
_cell.angle_beta   90.00
_cell.angle_gamma   90.00
#
_symmetry.space_group_name_H-M   'P 1'
#
loop_
_entity.id
_entity.type
_entity.pdbx_description
1 polymer ?
#
loop_
_entity_poly.entity_id
_entity_poly.type
_entity_poly.pdbx_seq_one_letter_code
_entity_poly.pdbx_strand_id
1 'polypeptide(L)'
;MRTRTRIAPAALAAVLVAGGTMLAAGPAGAAPKAGPAVKASCYDTARYYTSTAGGGSSNAHWPATGSWAYTTTSCNDINVKSDVSLSVKVCFKKTGACNGWTSAKAGVWTVVAKGVLHGSGFYLQFNRTSSSKGWIAY
;
A
#
# COMPACT_ATOMS: atom_id res chain seq x y z
N MET A 1 34.59 -16.34 53.91
CA MET A 1 35.74 -15.55 53.42
C MET A 1 36.22 -16.12 52.09
N ARG A 2 36.13 -15.36 50.99
CA ARG A 2 36.96 -15.49 49.78
C ARG A 2 36.75 -14.26 48.89
N THR A 3 37.62 -13.31 49.17
CA THR A 3 38.28 -12.25 48.40
C THR A 3 37.69 -11.73 47.08
N ARG A 4 37.53 -10.40 47.07
CA ARG A 4 37.20 -9.49 45.96
C ARG A 4 38.30 -9.44 44.90
N THR A 5 37.92 -9.22 43.64
CA THR A 5 38.77 -8.46 42.69
C THR A 5 37.88 -7.64 41.75
N ARG A 6 38.02 -6.31 41.79
CA ARG A 6 37.50 -5.35 40.81
C ARG A 6 38.65 -4.96 39.90
N ILE A 7 38.46 -4.94 38.58
CA ILE A 7 39.31 -4.20 37.64
C ILE A 7 38.40 -3.60 36.56
N ALA A 8 38.49 -2.29 36.38
CA ALA A 8 37.91 -1.48 35.30
C ALA A 8 39.08 -0.89 34.46
N PRO A 9 38.82 0.03 33.52
CA PRO A 9 38.37 -0.16 32.14
C PRO A 9 39.51 0.07 31.13
N ALA A 10 39.36 -0.37 29.88
CA ALA A 10 40.27 -0.02 28.79
C ALA A 10 39.58 0.91 27.79
N ALA A 11 39.93 2.19 27.83
CA ALA A 11 39.65 3.15 26.78
C ALA A 11 40.66 2.95 25.65
N LEU A 12 40.18 2.86 24.40
CA LEU A 12 41.00 2.93 23.20
C LEU A 12 40.50 4.08 22.34
N ALA A 13 41.26 5.16 22.38
CA ALA A 13 41.21 6.26 21.42
C ALA A 13 42.13 5.92 20.23
N ALA A 14 41.62 6.05 19.02
CA ALA A 14 42.37 6.16 17.76
C ALA A 14 41.35 6.23 16.60
N VAL A 15 41.47 7.01 15.53
CA VAL A 15 42.40 8.03 15.03
C VAL A 15 41.56 8.77 13.96
N LEU A 16 41.69 10.10 13.88
CA LEU A 16 41.16 10.90 12.78
C LEU A 16 41.82 10.48 11.45
N VAL A 17 41.04 10.04 10.48
CA VAL A 17 41.43 10.10 9.06
C VAL A 17 40.58 11.16 8.39
N ALA A 18 41.17 12.34 8.24
CA ALA A 18 40.73 13.33 7.29
C ALA A 18 41.05 12.81 5.87
N GLY A 19 40.01 12.49 5.11
CA GLY A 19 40.11 12.12 3.71
C GLY A 19 39.00 12.81 2.95
N GLY A 20 39.34 13.91 2.28
CA GLY A 20 38.40 14.68 1.47
C GLY A 20 37.98 13.89 0.23
N THR A 21 36.67 13.84 -0.01
CA THR A 21 36.09 13.70 -1.35
C THR A 21 35.07 14.81 -1.52
N MET A 22 35.43 15.80 -2.32
CA MET A 22 34.49 16.73 -2.90
C MET A 22 33.69 16.01 -4.00
N LEU A 23 32.50 16.52 -4.30
CA LEU A 23 31.61 16.20 -5.44
C LEU A 23 30.55 15.12 -5.19
N ALA A 24 29.36 15.55 -4.75
CA ALA A 24 28.17 15.69 -5.60
C ALA A 24 26.92 15.69 -4.71
N ALA A 25 26.40 16.88 -4.40
CA ALA A 25 25.01 17.02 -3.99
C ALA A 25 24.13 16.69 -5.23
N GLY A 26 23.92 15.40 -5.47
CA GLY A 26 22.89 14.94 -6.39
C GLY A 26 21.53 15.46 -5.90
N PRO A 27 20.58 15.75 -6.81
CA PRO A 27 19.27 16.21 -6.40
C PRO A 27 18.69 15.18 -5.43
N ALA A 28 18.30 15.64 -4.24
CA ALA A 28 17.51 14.85 -3.32
C ALA A 28 16.20 14.52 -4.03
N GLY A 29 16.18 13.38 -4.74
CA GLY A 29 14.96 12.82 -5.29
C GLY A 29 14.00 12.66 -4.13
N ALA A 30 12.90 13.41 -4.15
CA ALA A 30 11.86 13.32 -3.14
C ALA A 30 11.50 11.84 -2.99
N ALA A 31 11.82 11.26 -1.83
CA ALA A 31 11.45 9.89 -1.52
C ALA A 31 9.93 9.78 -1.74
N PRO A 32 9.45 8.78 -2.51
CA PRO A 32 8.02 8.64 -2.74
C PRO A 32 7.34 8.59 -1.38
N LYS A 33 6.42 9.54 -1.14
CA LYS A 33 5.67 9.63 0.12
C LYS A 33 5.06 8.26 0.38
N ALA A 34 5.57 7.58 1.42
CA ALA A 34 5.09 6.26 1.76
C ALA A 34 3.58 6.35 1.97
N GLY A 35 2.84 5.57 1.20
CA GLY A 35 1.41 5.42 1.41
C GLY A 35 1.17 4.92 2.84
N PRO A 36 -0.06 5.10 3.34
CA PRO A 36 -0.43 4.53 4.63
C PRO A 36 -0.18 3.02 4.61
N ALA A 37 0.44 2.50 5.67
CA ALA A 37 0.70 1.07 5.78
C ALA A 37 -0.64 0.31 5.90
N VAL A 38 -0.73 -0.84 5.23
CA VAL A 38 -1.87 -1.74 5.34
C VAL A 38 -1.79 -2.46 6.69
N LYS A 39 -2.91 -2.49 7.43
CA LYS A 39 -2.97 -3.20 8.73
C LYS A 39 -2.76 -4.70 8.52
N ALA A 40 -2.03 -5.34 9.43
CA ALA A 40 -1.72 -6.76 9.34
C ALA A 40 -2.97 -7.65 9.22
N SER A 41 -4.04 -7.36 9.97
CA SER A 41 -5.31 -8.09 9.95
C SER A 41 -6.04 -8.04 8.60
N CYS A 42 -5.70 -7.09 7.73
CA CYS A 42 -6.24 -7.04 6.38
C CYS A 42 -5.68 -8.15 5.50
N TYR A 43 -4.45 -8.62 5.76
CA TYR A 43 -3.86 -9.68 4.95
C TYR A 43 -4.57 -11.02 5.09
N ASP A 44 -5.28 -11.25 6.20
CA ASP A 44 -6.04 -12.47 6.45
C ASP A 44 -7.27 -12.59 5.54
N THR A 45 -7.80 -11.47 5.03
CA THR A 45 -8.92 -11.45 4.05
C THR A 45 -8.45 -11.18 2.63
N ALA A 46 -7.13 -11.20 2.40
CA ALA A 46 -6.58 -10.99 1.08
C ALA A 46 -7.04 -12.12 0.14
N ARG A 47 -7.63 -11.74 -0.98
CA ARG A 47 -8.02 -12.66 -2.05
C ARG A 47 -7.56 -12.15 -3.39
N TYR A 48 -7.26 -13.09 -4.28
CA TYR A 48 -6.89 -12.76 -5.65
C TYR A 48 -8.13 -12.33 -6.43
N TYR A 49 -8.02 -11.25 -7.20
CA TYR A 49 -9.08 -10.73 -8.04
C TYR A 49 -8.68 -10.75 -9.50
N THR A 50 -9.69 -10.84 -10.37
CA THR A 50 -9.57 -10.53 -11.79
C THR A 50 -10.71 -9.60 -12.14
N SER A 51 -10.38 -8.40 -12.60
CA SER A 51 -11.36 -7.39 -12.96
C SER A 51 -12.03 -7.76 -14.28
N THR A 52 -13.28 -7.35 -14.44
CA THR A 52 -13.93 -7.38 -15.76
C THR A 52 -13.34 -6.25 -16.59
N ALA A 53 -12.99 -6.55 -17.85
CA ALA A 53 -12.57 -5.52 -18.79
C ALA A 53 -13.73 -4.55 -19.05
N GLY A 54 -13.40 -3.28 -19.18
CA GLY A 54 -14.31 -2.28 -19.72
C GLY A 54 -14.40 -2.36 -21.25
N GLY A 55 -15.10 -1.39 -21.84
CA GLY A 55 -15.24 -1.26 -23.29
C GLY A 55 -15.58 0.18 -23.67
N GLY A 56 -15.14 0.60 -24.87
CA GLY A 56 -15.32 1.99 -25.32
C GLY A 56 -14.75 3.00 -24.32
N SER A 57 -15.62 3.86 -23.79
CA SER A 57 -15.29 4.85 -22.75
C SER A 57 -15.37 4.34 -21.31
N SER A 58 -15.73 3.07 -21.11
CA SER A 58 -15.85 2.46 -19.78
C SER A 58 -14.54 1.80 -19.35
N ASN A 59 -14.10 2.14 -18.14
CA ASN A 59 -12.94 1.55 -17.49
C ASN A 59 -13.19 0.09 -17.08
N ALA A 60 -12.16 -0.63 -16.66
CA ALA A 60 -12.27 -1.94 -16.05
C ALA A 60 -12.76 -1.82 -14.60
N HIS A 61 -13.48 -2.83 -14.11
CA HIS A 61 -14.11 -2.82 -12.80
C HIS A 61 -13.93 -4.15 -12.06
N TRP A 62 -13.86 -4.09 -10.74
CA TRP A 62 -13.99 -5.27 -9.89
C TRP A 62 -14.85 -4.96 -8.65
N PRO A 63 -15.84 -5.79 -8.31
CA PRO A 63 -16.38 -6.90 -9.08
C PRO A 63 -16.95 -6.47 -10.44
N ALA A 64 -17.50 -7.43 -11.21
CA ALA A 64 -18.14 -7.13 -12.49
C ALA A 64 -19.25 -6.06 -12.35
N THR A 65 -19.51 -5.30 -13.40
CA THR A 65 -20.54 -4.24 -13.39
C THR A 65 -21.88 -4.76 -12.88
N GLY A 66 -22.51 -4.01 -11.96
CA GLY A 66 -23.75 -4.42 -11.27
C GLY A 66 -23.54 -5.27 -10.02
N SER A 67 -22.33 -5.75 -9.76
CA SER A 67 -21.96 -6.50 -8.55
C SER A 67 -21.18 -5.64 -7.55
N TRP A 68 -21.21 -6.05 -6.28
CA TRP A 68 -20.61 -5.29 -5.17
C TRP A 68 -19.81 -6.22 -4.24
N ALA A 69 -18.65 -5.73 -3.81
CA ALA A 69 -17.90 -6.29 -2.70
C ALA A 69 -18.34 -5.61 -1.39
N TYR A 70 -18.13 -6.25 -0.24
CA TYR A 70 -18.56 -5.75 1.06
C TYR A 70 -17.43 -5.83 2.08
N THR A 71 -17.08 -4.71 2.71
CA THR A 71 -16.05 -4.66 3.76
C THR A 71 -16.37 -5.58 4.93
N THR A 72 -15.33 -6.19 5.49
CA THR A 72 -15.41 -7.15 6.58
C THR A 72 -14.98 -6.50 7.91
N THR A 73 -15.08 -7.23 9.02
CA THR A 73 -14.66 -6.74 10.34
C THR A 73 -13.15 -6.76 10.57
N SER A 74 -12.41 -7.53 9.77
CA SER A 74 -10.95 -7.69 9.89
C SER A 74 -10.16 -6.56 9.25
N CYS A 75 -10.77 -5.77 8.36
CA CYS A 75 -10.11 -4.67 7.68
C CYS A 75 -11.01 -3.44 7.54
N ASN A 76 -10.63 -2.34 8.20
CA ASN A 76 -11.35 -1.06 8.09
C ASN A 76 -10.92 -0.25 6.87
N ASP A 77 -10.07 -0.81 6.01
CA ASP A 77 -9.51 -0.14 4.85
C ASP A 77 -9.77 -1.00 3.61
N ILE A 78 -9.77 -0.41 2.42
CA ILE A 78 -9.78 -1.15 1.16
C ILE A 78 -8.38 -1.04 0.57
N ASN A 79 -7.74 -2.19 0.35
CA ASN A 79 -6.34 -2.30 -0.03
C ASN A 79 -6.21 -3.13 -1.30
N VAL A 80 -5.31 -2.71 -2.20
CA VAL A 80 -5.01 -3.42 -3.44
C VAL A 80 -3.52 -3.63 -3.60
N LYS A 81 -3.14 -4.77 -4.17
CA LYS A 81 -1.81 -5.05 -4.69
C LYS A 81 -2.00 -5.54 -6.12
N SER A 82 -2.00 -4.61 -7.08
CA SER A 82 -2.16 -4.93 -8.49
C SER A 82 -0.87 -5.54 -9.06
N ASP A 83 -1.00 -6.43 -10.03
CA ASP A 83 0.16 -7.04 -10.71
C ASP A 83 0.86 -6.05 -11.65
N VAL A 84 0.19 -4.93 -11.97
CA VAL A 84 0.67 -3.85 -12.83
C VAL A 84 0.46 -2.50 -12.16
N SER A 85 1.25 -1.50 -12.53
CA SER A 85 1.08 -0.12 -12.05
C SER A 85 -0.11 0.54 -12.74
N LEU A 86 -1.04 1.11 -11.97
CA LEU A 86 -2.24 1.77 -12.49
C LEU A 86 -2.83 2.72 -11.43
N SER A 87 -3.88 3.45 -11.80
CA SER A 87 -4.68 4.20 -10.83
C SER A 87 -5.99 3.49 -10.55
N VAL A 88 -6.37 3.42 -9.27
CA VAL A 88 -7.61 2.80 -8.78
C VAL A 88 -8.42 3.85 -8.04
N LYS A 89 -9.74 3.82 -8.18
CA LYS A 89 -10.65 4.49 -7.25
C LYS A 89 -11.70 3.52 -6.75
N VAL A 90 -12.28 3.83 -5.59
CA VAL A 90 -13.34 3.08 -4.93
C VAL A 90 -14.65 3.84 -5.09
N CYS A 91 -15.71 3.14 -5.49
CA CYS A 91 -17.05 3.69 -5.61
C CYS A 91 -18.00 2.95 -4.66
N PHE A 92 -18.75 3.69 -3.85
CA PHE A 92 -19.56 3.14 -2.77
C PHE A 92 -21.03 2.95 -3.18
N LYS A 93 -21.59 1.79 -2.84
CA LYS A 93 -22.97 1.39 -3.17
C LYS A 93 -24.00 2.36 -2.58
N LYS A 94 -23.82 2.71 -1.31
CA LYS A 94 -24.81 3.48 -0.54
C LYS A 94 -24.97 4.91 -1.05
N THR A 95 -23.88 5.54 -1.45
CA THR A 95 -23.87 6.96 -1.85
C THR A 95 -23.82 7.15 -3.36
N GLY A 96 -23.40 6.14 -4.12
CA GLY A 96 -23.08 6.27 -5.54
C GLY A 96 -21.80 7.07 -5.82
N ALA A 97 -21.16 7.63 -4.79
CA ALA A 97 -19.98 8.45 -4.93
C ALA A 97 -18.70 7.61 -5.01
N CYS A 98 -17.76 8.07 -5.82
CA CYS A 98 -16.42 7.53 -5.87
C CYS A 98 -15.43 8.46 -5.18
N ASN A 99 -14.40 7.90 -4.57
CA ASN A 99 -13.26 8.68 -4.13
C ASN A 99 -12.34 9.05 -5.31
N GLY A 100 -11.28 9.80 -4.99
CA GLY A 100 -10.26 10.17 -5.97
C GLY A 100 -9.40 8.99 -6.44
N TRP A 101 -8.79 9.14 -7.60
CA TRP A 101 -7.82 8.19 -8.12
C TRP A 101 -6.59 8.09 -7.22
N THR A 102 -6.22 6.87 -6.88
CA THR A 102 -5.01 6.52 -6.12
C THR A 102 -4.09 5.70 -6.99
N SER A 103 -2.84 6.13 -7.17
CA SER A 103 -1.84 5.35 -7.92
C SER A 103 -1.35 4.16 -7.09
N ALA A 104 -1.60 2.95 -7.60
CA ALA A 104 -1.08 1.70 -7.07
C ALA A 104 0.10 1.24 -7.94
N LYS A 105 1.25 1.00 -7.29
CA LYS A 105 2.44 0.44 -7.97
C LYS A 105 2.31 -1.08 -8.06
N ALA A 106 2.80 -1.65 -9.16
CA ALA A 106 2.86 -3.10 -9.36
C ALA A 106 3.50 -3.80 -8.15
N GLY A 107 2.83 -4.84 -7.64
CA GLY A 107 3.35 -5.66 -6.55
C GLY A 107 3.43 -4.97 -5.19
N VAL A 108 2.86 -3.77 -5.02
CA VAL A 108 2.87 -3.04 -3.75
C VAL A 108 1.45 -2.89 -3.20
N TRP A 109 1.27 -3.31 -1.95
CA TRP A 109 0.03 -3.07 -1.21
C TRP A 109 -0.21 -1.57 -1.04
N THR A 110 -1.35 -1.11 -1.53
CA THR A 110 -1.75 0.30 -1.57
C THR A 110 -3.13 0.44 -0.94
N VAL A 111 -3.24 1.32 0.06
CA VAL A 111 -4.53 1.69 0.66
C VAL A 111 -5.26 2.62 -0.31
N VAL A 112 -6.40 2.18 -0.85
CA VAL A 112 -7.18 2.96 -1.84
C VAL A 112 -8.43 3.60 -1.22
N ALA A 113 -8.88 3.12 -0.06
CA ALA A 113 -9.83 3.83 0.79
C ALA A 113 -9.55 3.50 2.26
N LYS A 114 -9.70 4.50 3.14
CA LYS A 114 -9.44 4.35 4.58
C LYS A 114 -10.70 4.45 5.41
N GLY A 115 -10.72 3.78 6.56
CA GLY A 115 -11.74 3.97 7.58
C GLY A 115 -13.16 3.69 7.08
N VAL A 116 -13.28 2.71 6.19
CA VAL A 116 -14.55 2.29 5.61
C VAL A 116 -15.31 1.46 6.64
N LEU A 117 -16.55 1.86 6.91
CA LEU A 117 -17.44 1.13 7.84
C LEU A 117 -17.62 -0.32 7.38
N HIS A 118 -17.74 -1.24 8.32
CA HIS A 118 -18.03 -2.65 8.02
C HIS A 118 -19.35 -2.81 7.26
N GLY A 119 -19.42 -3.81 6.38
CA GLY A 119 -20.61 -4.06 5.55
C GLY A 119 -20.86 -2.99 4.49
N SER A 120 -19.91 -2.09 4.23
CA SER A 120 -20.02 -1.10 3.16
C SER A 120 -19.85 -1.77 1.81
N GLY A 121 -20.88 -1.68 0.96
CA GLY A 121 -20.82 -2.14 -0.41
C GLY A 121 -19.96 -1.21 -1.28
N PHE A 122 -19.08 -1.77 -2.10
CA PHE A 122 -18.22 -0.99 -3.01
C PHE A 122 -17.82 -1.77 -4.28
N TYR A 123 -17.30 -1.06 -5.27
CA TYR A 123 -16.50 -1.62 -6.36
C TYR A 123 -15.25 -0.76 -6.60
N LEU A 124 -14.24 -1.37 -7.22
CA LEU A 124 -13.04 -0.72 -7.72
C LEU A 124 -13.19 -0.40 -9.20
N GLN A 125 -12.78 0.80 -9.60
CA GLN A 125 -12.57 1.15 -11.00
C GLN A 125 -11.08 1.37 -11.24
N PHE A 126 -10.57 0.83 -12.35
CA PHE A 126 -9.18 0.94 -12.76
C PHE A 126 -9.07 1.93 -13.92
N ASN A 127 -8.09 2.83 -13.94
CA ASN A 127 -7.95 3.85 -15.00
C ASN A 127 -7.38 3.27 -16.30
N ARG A 128 -8.10 2.29 -16.87
CA ARG A 128 -7.80 1.56 -18.11
C ARG A 128 -9.03 0.73 -18.48
N THR A 129 -9.18 0.40 -19.76
CA THR A 129 -10.25 -0.49 -20.24
C THR A 129 -9.89 -1.98 -20.10
N SER A 130 -8.62 -2.34 -20.24
CA SER A 130 -8.20 -3.74 -20.14
C SER A 130 -8.27 -4.28 -18.71
N SER A 131 -8.58 -5.58 -18.59
CA SER A 131 -8.66 -6.28 -17.31
C SER A 131 -7.36 -6.13 -16.50
N SER A 132 -7.51 -6.08 -15.17
CA SER A 132 -6.44 -6.06 -14.18
C SER A 132 -6.59 -7.23 -13.22
N LYS A 133 -5.46 -7.67 -12.67
CA LYS A 133 -5.38 -8.74 -11.69
C LYS A 133 -4.50 -8.33 -10.52
N GLY A 134 -4.67 -9.02 -9.41
CA GLY A 134 -3.85 -8.82 -8.22
C GLY A 134 -4.56 -9.29 -6.97
N TRP A 135 -4.14 -8.77 -5.82
CA TRP A 135 -4.71 -9.07 -4.53
C TRP A 135 -5.53 -7.90 -3.99
N ILE A 136 -6.62 -8.20 -3.29
CA ILE A 136 -7.44 -7.20 -2.60
C ILE A 136 -7.75 -7.67 -1.17
N ALA A 137 -7.70 -6.74 -0.23
CA ALA A 137 -8.02 -6.94 1.18
C ALA A 137 -8.97 -5.84 1.66
N TYR A 138 -10.08 -6.23 2.29
CA TYR A 138 -11.16 -5.36 2.75
C TYR A 138 -12.08 -6.07 3.74
#